data_AF-A0A7X1WJ79-F1
#
_entry.id   AF-A0A7X1WJ79-F1
#
_cell.length_a   1.000
_cell.length_b   1.000
_cell.length_c   1.000
_cell.angle_alpha   90.00
_cell.angle_beta   90.00
_cell.angle_gamma   90.00
#
_symmetry.space_group_name_H-M   'P 1'
#
loop_
_entity.id
_entity.type
_entity.pdbx_description
1 polymer ?
#
loop_
_entity_poly.entity_id
_entity_poly.type
_entity_poly.pdbx_seq_one_letter_code
_entity_poly.pdbx_strand_id
1 'polypeptide(L)'
;MTITKRWRSVAERASEDLFAWSSFVAQTEFLWQDTALVEDGDAWQRVWFELEILNGLALAEWDDQGRPDDWSNSWAAGYRQEAAALTTELLSLLAP
;
A
#
# COMPACT_ATOMS: atom_id res chain seq x y z
N MET A 1 5.72 15.75 14.80
CA MET A 1 6.02 14.61 13.92
C MET A 1 5.81 15.10 12.49
N THR A 2 6.81 15.04 11.62
CA THR A 2 6.66 15.45 10.21
C THR A 2 5.71 14.47 9.50
N ILE A 3 4.92 14.95 8.54
CA ILE A 3 3.94 14.14 7.79
C ILE A 3 4.63 12.94 7.12
N THR A 4 5.82 13.14 6.57
CA THR A 4 6.67 12.09 5.98
C THR A 4 7.02 10.98 6.98
N LYS A 5 7.31 11.32 8.25
CA LYS A 5 7.60 10.34 9.30
C LYS A 5 6.37 9.49 9.63
N ARG A 6 5.16 10.07 9.58
CA ARG A 6 3.91 9.32 9.76
C ARG A 6 3.73 8.30 8.64
N TRP A 7 3.89 8.71 7.37
CA TRP A 7 3.73 7.82 6.23
C TRP A 7 4.71 6.66 6.24
N ARG A 8 5.95 6.89 6.66
CA ARG A 8 6.94 5.82 6.82
C ARG A 8 6.52 4.78 7.85
N SER A 9 5.98 5.18 9.00
CA SER A 9 5.49 4.23 10.01
C SER A 9 4.23 3.47 9.59
N VAL A 10 3.35 4.08 8.79
CA VAL A 10 2.17 3.38 8.24
C VAL A 10 2.62 2.35 7.19
N ALA A 11 3.54 2.74 6.31
CA ALA A 11 4.14 1.90 5.30
C ALA A 11 4.89 0.67 5.84
N GLU A 12 5.66 0.84 6.92
CA GLU A 12 6.37 -0.27 7.59
C GLU A 12 5.40 -1.40 8.00
N ARG A 13 4.15 -1.05 8.26
CA ARG A 13 3.10 -1.97 8.67
C ARG A 13 2.17 -2.39 7.55
N ALA A 14 2.20 -1.70 6.41
CA ALA A 14 1.27 -1.93 5.31
C ALA A 14 1.36 -3.36 4.76
N SER A 15 2.55 -3.96 4.77
CA SER A 15 2.77 -5.34 4.29
C SER A 15 2.58 -6.41 5.38
N GLU A 16 2.13 -6.05 6.59
CA GLU A 16 1.94 -6.99 7.70
C GLU A 16 0.86 -8.03 7.38
N ASP A 17 -0.30 -7.56 6.90
CA ASP A 17 -1.48 -8.36 6.55
C ASP A 17 -2.35 -7.64 5.49
N LEU A 18 -3.33 -8.36 4.95
CA LEU A 18 -4.26 -7.87 3.92
C LEU A 18 -5.01 -6.59 4.35
N PHE A 19 -5.44 -6.50 5.60
CA PHE A 19 -6.25 -5.36 6.05
C PHE A 19 -5.40 -4.11 6.25
N ALA A 20 -4.19 -4.27 6.79
CA ALA A 20 -3.19 -3.22 6.85
C ALA A 20 -2.85 -2.71 5.45
N TRP A 21 -2.71 -3.62 4.47
CA TRP A 21 -2.48 -3.28 3.08
C TRP A 21 -3.63 -2.49 2.48
N SER A 22 -4.86 -3.01 2.51
CA SER A 22 -6.03 -2.33 1.94
C SER A 22 -6.24 -0.95 2.57
N SER A 23 -5.99 -0.82 3.88
CA SER A 23 -6.05 0.47 4.57
C SER A 23 -4.97 1.44 4.08
N PHE A 24 -3.76 0.97 3.81
CA PHE A 24 -2.67 1.78 3.28
C PHE A 24 -2.96 2.26 1.85
N VAL A 25 -3.47 1.39 0.98
CA VAL A 25 -3.86 1.75 -0.40
C VAL A 25 -4.92 2.85 -0.39
N ALA A 26 -5.97 2.71 0.41
CA ALA A 26 -7.02 3.72 0.52
C ALA A 26 -6.51 5.05 1.10
N GLN A 27 -5.61 5.00 2.08
CA GLN A 27 -5.04 6.21 2.69
C GLN A 27 -4.12 7.00 1.73
N THR A 28 -3.58 6.35 0.70
CA THR A 28 -2.61 6.94 -0.22
C THR A 28 -3.20 7.42 -1.55
N GLU A 29 -4.48 7.10 -1.83
CA GLU A 29 -5.18 7.36 -3.10
C GLU A 29 -5.11 8.83 -3.56
N PHE A 30 -5.29 9.77 -2.64
CA PHE A 30 -5.38 11.20 -2.98
C PHE A 30 -4.18 12.02 -2.52
N LEU A 31 -3.12 11.40 -2.01
CA LEU A 31 -1.96 12.15 -1.49
C LEU A 31 -1.23 12.97 -2.55
N TRP A 32 -1.27 12.54 -3.82
CA TRP A 32 -0.70 13.28 -4.94
C TRP A 32 -1.31 14.68 -5.13
N GLN A 33 -2.48 14.96 -4.56
CA GLN A 33 -3.10 16.28 -4.62
C GLN A 33 -2.42 17.29 -3.69
N ASP A 34 -1.69 16.82 -2.67
CA ASP A 34 -0.83 17.67 -1.84
C ASP A 34 0.51 17.86 -2.53
N THR A 35 0.60 18.88 -3.37
CA THR A 35 1.82 19.18 -4.15
C THR A 35 2.99 19.65 -3.29
N ALA A 36 2.80 19.91 -1.99
CA ALA A 36 3.89 20.16 -1.06
C ALA A 36 4.49 18.85 -0.52
N LEU A 37 3.75 17.76 -0.61
CA LEU A 37 4.16 16.43 -0.15
C LEU A 37 4.58 15.51 -1.29
N VAL A 38 3.95 15.64 -2.46
CA VAL A 38 4.20 14.83 -3.65
C VAL A 38 4.45 15.76 -4.83
N GLU A 39 5.72 15.85 -5.26
CA GLU A 39 6.10 16.74 -6.36
C GLU A 39 5.72 16.18 -7.73
N ASP A 40 5.85 14.86 -7.92
CA ASP A 40 5.50 14.16 -9.16
C ASP A 40 4.23 13.32 -8.97
N GLY A 41 3.08 13.98 -9.16
CA GLY A 41 1.76 13.35 -9.05
C GLY A 41 1.51 12.25 -10.08
N ASP A 42 2.07 12.36 -11.28
CA ASP A 42 1.93 11.35 -12.34
C ASP A 42 2.70 10.08 -11.96
N ALA A 43 3.92 10.20 -11.43
CA ALA A 43 4.67 9.08 -10.91
C ALA A 43 3.94 8.43 -9.72
N TRP A 44 3.38 9.23 -8.82
CA TRP A 44 2.60 8.72 -7.71
C TRP A 44 1.41 7.89 -8.16
N GLN A 45 0.61 8.41 -9.09
CA GLN A 45 -0.56 7.70 -9.61
C GLN A 45 -0.17 6.39 -10.31
N ARG A 46 0.94 6.37 -11.05
CA ARG A 46 1.44 5.12 -11.68
C ARG A 46 1.75 4.06 -10.64
N VAL A 47 2.50 4.40 -9.59
CA VAL A 47 2.84 3.43 -8.53
C VAL A 47 1.60 3.05 -7.73
N TRP A 48 0.74 4.01 -7.37
CA TRP A 48 -0.50 3.75 -6.64
C TRP A 48 -1.44 2.80 -7.40
N PHE A 49 -1.48 2.86 -8.74
CA PHE A 49 -2.26 1.93 -9.53
C PHE A 49 -1.76 0.47 -9.39
N GLU A 50 -0.45 0.25 -9.30
CA GLU A 50 0.10 -1.08 -9.01
C GLU A 50 -0.28 -1.57 -7.60
N LEU A 51 -0.33 -0.66 -6.62
CA LEU A 51 -0.86 -1.00 -5.28
C LEU A 51 -2.32 -1.42 -5.35
N GLU A 52 -3.14 -0.74 -6.14
CA GLU A 52 -4.56 -1.05 -6.35
C GLU A 52 -4.73 -2.42 -7.01
N ILE A 53 -3.91 -2.76 -8.00
CA ILE A 53 -3.90 -4.09 -8.63
C ILE A 53 -3.60 -5.17 -7.59
N LEU A 54 -2.50 -5.03 -6.83
CA LEU A 54 -2.12 -6.01 -5.81
C LEU A 54 -3.22 -6.17 -4.76
N ASN A 55 -3.82 -5.05 -4.32
CA ASN A 55 -4.93 -5.04 -3.36
C ASN A 55 -6.16 -5.76 -3.92
N GLY A 56 -6.52 -5.51 -5.17
CA GLY A 56 -7.65 -6.16 -5.84
C GLY A 56 -7.46 -7.66 -5.98
N LEU A 57 -6.26 -8.12 -6.37
CA LEU A 57 -5.93 -9.54 -6.46
C LEU A 57 -6.05 -10.24 -5.10
N ALA A 58 -5.44 -9.66 -4.06
CA ALA A 58 -5.45 -10.24 -2.73
C ALA A 58 -6.85 -10.28 -2.11
N LEU A 59 -7.64 -9.21 -2.28
CA LEU A 59 -9.03 -9.16 -1.80
C LEU A 59 -9.92 -10.18 -2.54
N ALA A 60 -9.75 -10.33 -3.85
CA ALA A 60 -10.49 -11.30 -4.64
C ALA A 60 -10.17 -12.74 -4.18
N GLU A 61 -8.89 -13.08 -3.98
CA GLU A 61 -8.51 -14.42 -3.51
C GLU A 61 -9.01 -14.68 -2.09
N TRP A 62 -8.94 -13.69 -1.20
CA TRP A 62 -9.49 -13.80 0.15
C TRP A 62 -11.02 -14.02 0.15
N ASP A 63 -11.74 -13.32 -0.74
CA ASP A 63 -13.19 -13.51 -0.93
C ASP A 63 -13.52 -14.90 -1.49
N ASP A 64 -12.78 -15.36 -2.50
CA ASP A 64 -12.92 -16.68 -3.12
C ASP A 64 -12.65 -17.83 -2.15
N GLN A 65 -11.79 -17.62 -1.14
CA GLN A 65 -11.53 -18.58 -0.06
C GLN A 65 -12.58 -18.53 1.07
N GLY A 66 -13.63 -17.70 0.93
CA GLY A 66 -14.72 -17.60 1.88
C GLY A 66 -14.44 -16.66 3.05
N ARG A 67 -13.56 -15.67 2.86
CA ARG A 67 -13.20 -14.65 3.85
C ARG A 67 -12.74 -15.23 5.20
N PRO A 68 -11.70 -16.09 5.22
CA PRO A 68 -11.19 -16.64 6.46
C PRO A 68 -10.71 -15.53 7.41
N ASP A 69 -10.96 -15.70 8.71
CA ASP A 69 -10.51 -14.76 9.75
C ASP A 69 -8.97 -14.68 9.83
N ASP A 70 -8.30 -15.82 9.64
CA ASP A 70 -6.83 -15.89 9.54
C ASP A 70 -6.43 -16.20 8.09
N TRP A 71 -5.85 -15.19 7.44
CA TRP A 71 -5.29 -15.29 6.09
C TRP A 71 -3.81 -14.91 6.04
N SER A 72 -3.16 -14.88 7.21
CA SER A 72 -1.79 -14.37 7.37
C SER A 72 -0.76 -15.17 6.58
N ASN A 73 -0.90 -16.50 6.50
CA ASN A 73 0.00 -17.37 5.75
C ASN A 73 -0.13 -17.16 4.23
N SER A 74 -1.36 -17.07 3.71
CA SER A 74 -1.61 -16.82 2.29
C SER A 74 -1.08 -15.44 1.89
N TRP A 75 -1.34 -14.42 2.70
CA TRP A 75 -0.78 -13.08 2.52
C TRP A 75 0.75 -13.07 2.51
N ALA A 76 1.37 -13.69 3.51
CA ALA A 76 2.82 -13.71 3.66
C ALA A 76 3.52 -14.43 2.50
N ALA A 77 2.92 -15.49 1.97
CA ALA A 77 3.47 -16.27 0.86
C ALA A 77 3.22 -15.64 -0.51
N GLY A 78 2.03 -15.06 -0.73
CA GLY A 78 1.60 -14.58 -2.05
C GLY A 78 1.88 -13.10 -2.33
N TYR A 79 1.85 -12.23 -1.31
CA TYR A 79 1.66 -10.79 -1.52
C TYR A 79 2.65 -9.90 -0.75
N ARG A 80 3.09 -10.31 0.44
CA ARG A 80 3.88 -9.44 1.35
C ARG A 80 5.14 -8.85 0.71
N GLN A 81 5.88 -9.63 -0.09
CA GLN A 81 7.13 -9.16 -0.69
C GLN A 81 6.89 -8.04 -1.69
N GLU A 82 5.91 -8.20 -2.57
CA GLU A 82 5.54 -7.21 -3.58
C GLU A 82 4.93 -5.97 -2.93
N ALA A 83 4.05 -6.16 -1.93
CA ALA A 83 3.51 -5.08 -1.11
C ALA A 83 4.62 -4.21 -0.48
N ALA A 84 5.66 -4.84 0.07
CA ALA A 84 6.79 -4.12 0.66
C ALA A 84 7.62 -3.35 -0.38
N ALA A 85 7.82 -3.92 -1.57
CA ALA A 85 8.52 -3.26 -2.67
C ALA A 85 7.76 -2.03 -3.17
N LEU A 86 6.46 -2.20 -3.48
CA LEU A 86 5.58 -1.13 -3.93
C LEU A 86 5.45 0.00 -2.89
N THR A 87 5.37 -0.34 -1.61
CA THR A 87 5.38 0.65 -0.53
C THR A 87 6.67 1.48 -0.53
N THR A 88 7.80 0.82 -0.69
CA THR A 88 9.12 1.48 -0.71
C THR A 88 9.23 2.42 -1.91
N GLU A 89 8.76 1.98 -3.07
CA GLU A 89 8.73 2.78 -4.29
C GLU A 89 7.83 4.00 -4.14
N LEU A 90 6.59 3.83 -3.66
CA LEU A 90 5.65 4.93 -3.47
C LEU A 90 6.21 5.98 -2.50
N LEU A 91 6.80 5.56 -1.38
CA LEU A 91 7.38 6.48 -0.40
C LEU A 91 8.62 7.23 -0.90
N SER A 92 9.31 6.71 -1.92
CA SER A 92 10.45 7.40 -2.52
C SER A 92 10.05 8.68 -3.26
N LEU A 93 8.75 8.83 -3.56
CA LEU A 93 8.16 9.99 -4.22
C LEU A 93 7.69 11.09 -3.24
N LEU A 94 7.79 10.85 -1.93
CA LEU A 94 7.49 11.87 -0.93
C LEU A 94 8.61 12.90 -0.87
N ALA A 95 8.22 14.17 -0.71
CA ALA A 95 9.14 15.26 -0.45
C ALA A 95 9.97 14.98 0.84
N PRO A 96 11.26 15.37 0.84
CA PRO A 96 12.20 15.10 1.92
C PRO A 96 11.82 15.73 3.28
#